data_AF-A0A090QAN9-F1
#
_entry.id   AF-A0A090QAN9-F1
#
_cell.length_a   1.000
_cell.length_b   1.000
_cell.length_c   1.000
_cell.angle_alpha   90.00
_cell.angle_beta   90.00
_cell.angle_gamma   90.00
#
_symmetry.space_group_name_H-M   'P 1'
#
loop_
_entity.id
_entity.type
_entity.pdbx_description
1 polymer ?
#
loop_
_entity_poly.entity_id
_entity_poly.type
_entity_poly.pdbx_seq_one_letter_code
_entity_poly.pdbx_strand_id
1 'polypeptide(L)'
;MYRYSQEPNLQKRNGQRKVLENVLKRAIRNIEKERPFDTDFQQAAVKYLNGNLAIVKEDYVQLLKLDSSKEPLVDKSTIFRKIRNAMYQLRKDYDRAVVNYGLRHNLIISENDNELAQKMAATIKIYDYYNEMNMLVLQIKNAEAYLWQDISQLTPQQFNNRLIELKNTIEVNNNKAIELSESIDIASLQSVYNDFTKLYSHTFFEKTSPITVYLTAAANNDRTDILQKTDAFNQSKTWFNINRKKAYTIWSYDTSQYLKILLSELE
;
A
#
# COMPACT_ATOMS: atom_id res chain seq x y z
N MET A 1 8.32 28.83 -2.14
CA MET A 1 9.37 27.80 -1.98
C MET A 1 9.14 27.12 -0.63
N TYR A 2 8.34 26.06 -0.60
CA TYR A 2 8.07 25.29 0.63
C TYR A 2 8.61 23.87 0.43
N ARG A 3 9.80 23.62 0.98
CA ARG A 3 10.34 22.28 1.17
C ARG A 3 9.71 21.71 2.44
N TYR A 4 8.59 21.01 2.30
CA TYR A 4 8.42 19.83 3.14
C TYR A 4 9.42 18.80 2.61
N SER A 5 10.67 18.88 3.06
CA SER A 5 11.61 17.78 2.88
C SER A 5 11.17 16.64 3.79
N GLN A 6 10.12 15.93 3.38
CA GLN A 6 9.99 14.51 3.69
C GLN A 6 10.89 13.72 2.73
N GLU A 7 12.15 14.16 2.57
CA GLU A 7 13.16 13.16 2.29
C GLU A 7 13.23 12.33 3.56
N PRO A 8 12.87 11.05 3.51
CA PRO A 8 12.90 10.24 4.70
C PRO A 8 14.33 10.26 5.25
N ASN A 9 14.51 10.61 6.53
CA ASN A 9 15.82 10.57 7.16
C ASN A 9 16.32 9.12 7.14
N LEU A 10 17.06 8.77 6.07
CA LEU A 10 17.56 7.43 5.78
C LEU A 10 18.45 6.96 6.92
N GLN A 11 19.20 7.87 7.55
CA GLN A 11 20.02 7.57 8.72
C GLN A 11 19.16 7.17 9.92
N LYS A 12 18.09 7.91 10.23
CA LYS A 12 17.15 7.57 11.30
C LYS A 12 16.49 6.21 11.06
N ARG A 13 15.99 5.96 9.84
CA ARG A 13 15.36 4.67 9.49
C ARG A 13 16.35 3.50 9.54
N ASN A 14 17.59 3.71 9.08
CA ASN A 14 18.66 2.72 9.23
C ASN A 14 18.99 2.43 10.71
N GLY A 15 18.98 3.47 11.56
CA GLY A 15 19.14 3.33 13.00
C GLY A 15 18.02 2.49 13.62
N GLN A 16 16.76 2.85 13.36
CA GLN A 16 15.58 2.11 13.83
C GLN A 16 15.58 0.65 13.35
N ARG A 17 15.95 0.41 12.08
CA ARG A 17 16.13 -0.94 11.54
C ARG A 17 17.15 -1.74 12.34
N LYS A 18 18.32 -1.15 12.64
CA LYS A 18 19.38 -1.83 13.40
C LYS A 18 18.96 -2.15 14.82
N VAL A 19 18.21 -1.25 15.47
CA VAL A 19 17.61 -1.53 16.78
C VAL A 19 16.68 -2.73 16.70
N LEU A 20 15.76 -2.76 15.73
CA LEU A 20 14.85 -3.89 15.52
C LEU A 20 15.59 -5.20 15.23
N GLU A 21 16.61 -5.16 14.35
CA GLU A 21 17.48 -6.31 14.05
C GLU A 21 18.11 -6.88 15.32
N ASN A 22 18.59 -6.02 16.22
CA ASN A 22 19.23 -6.43 17.48
C ASN A 22 18.23 -6.97 18.50
N VAL A 23 17.03 -6.39 18.59
CA VAL A 23 15.95 -6.88 19.45
C VAL A 23 15.54 -8.29 19.04
N LEU A 24 15.31 -8.52 17.73
CA LEU A 24 14.96 -9.84 17.20
C LEU A 24 16.06 -10.88 17.48
N LYS A 25 17.33 -10.55 17.22
CA LYS A 25 18.47 -11.43 17.54
C LYS A 25 18.59 -11.75 19.03
N ARG A 26 18.25 -10.81 19.90
CA ARG A 26 18.26 -11.05 21.35
C ARG A 26 17.10 -11.97 21.74
N ALA A 27 15.90 -11.72 21.24
CA ALA A 27 14.73 -12.56 21.50
C ALA A 27 14.95 -14.00 21.04
N ILE A 28 15.47 -14.21 19.81
CA ILE A 28 15.81 -15.55 19.29
C ILE A 28 16.77 -16.27 20.23
N ARG A 29 17.90 -15.64 20.57
CA ARG A 29 18.90 -16.24 21.47
C ARG A 29 18.36 -16.54 22.86
N ASN A 30 17.46 -15.72 23.37
CA ASN A 30 16.84 -15.96 24.67
C ASN A 30 15.95 -17.19 24.59
N ILE A 31 15.06 -17.27 23.59
CA ILE A 31 14.18 -18.43 23.41
C ILE A 31 14.97 -19.71 23.19
N GLU A 32 16.02 -19.69 22.36
CA GLU A 32 16.86 -20.87 22.07
C GLU A 32 17.65 -21.39 23.29
N LYS A 33 17.97 -20.51 24.25
CA LYS A 33 18.69 -20.90 25.48
C LYS A 33 17.78 -21.50 26.54
N GLU A 34 16.48 -21.19 26.50
CA GLU A 34 15.52 -21.76 27.42
C GLU A 34 15.38 -23.27 27.18
N ARG A 35 15.26 -24.03 28.27
CA ARG A 35 14.92 -25.44 28.17
C ARG A 35 13.45 -25.54 27.77
N PRO A 36 13.10 -26.07 26.59
CA PRO A 36 11.72 -26.07 26.13
C PRO A 36 10.87 -27.07 26.92
N PHE A 37 9.68 -26.63 27.34
CA PHE A 37 8.61 -27.54 27.73
C PHE A 37 8.04 -28.28 26.51
N ASP A 38 7.92 -27.59 25.37
CA ASP A 38 7.53 -28.15 24.07
C ASP A 38 8.51 -27.65 23.01
N THR A 39 9.24 -28.61 22.42
CA THR A 39 10.32 -28.29 21.46
C THR A 39 9.75 -27.74 20.15
N ASP A 40 8.61 -28.26 19.69
CA ASP A 40 8.02 -27.80 18.43
C ASP A 40 7.49 -26.37 18.56
N PHE A 41 6.90 -26.03 19.70
CA PHE A 41 6.41 -24.68 19.96
C PHE A 41 7.58 -23.67 20.09
N GLN A 42 8.66 -24.05 20.77
CA GLN A 42 9.88 -23.25 20.80
C GLN A 42 10.43 -23.02 19.38
N GLN A 43 10.52 -24.08 18.56
CA GLN A 43 10.99 -23.98 17.17
C GLN A 43 10.07 -23.10 16.32
N ALA A 44 8.75 -23.17 16.52
CA ALA A 44 7.80 -22.30 15.83
C ALA A 44 8.00 -20.82 16.20
N ALA A 45 8.22 -20.51 17.49
CA ALA A 45 8.54 -19.16 17.94
C ALA A 45 9.85 -18.64 17.36
N VAL A 46 10.90 -19.48 17.35
CA VAL A 46 12.19 -19.15 16.73
C VAL A 46 12.04 -18.94 15.22
N LYS A 47 11.27 -19.79 14.52
CA LYS A 47 10.98 -19.64 13.09
C LYS A 47 10.26 -18.32 12.79
N TYR A 48 9.26 -17.96 13.59
CA TYR A 48 8.54 -16.70 13.46
C TYR A 48 9.49 -15.49 13.58
N LEU A 49 10.36 -15.47 14.58
CA LEU A 49 11.32 -14.39 14.78
C LEU A 49 12.41 -14.36 13.70
N ASN A 50 12.89 -15.52 13.25
CA ASN A 50 13.87 -15.61 12.16
C ASN A 50 13.30 -15.11 10.84
N GLY A 51 12.03 -15.41 10.54
CA GLY A 51 11.33 -14.87 9.38
C GLY A 51 11.24 -13.35 9.42
N ASN A 52 10.83 -12.79 10.57
CA ASN A 52 10.82 -11.33 10.78
C ASN A 52 12.23 -10.72 10.66
N LEU A 53 13.26 -11.40 11.16
CA LEU A 53 14.64 -10.96 11.04
C LEU A 53 15.12 -10.94 9.57
N ALA A 54 14.73 -11.93 8.76
CA ALA A 54 15.04 -11.97 7.33
C ALA A 54 14.40 -10.79 6.59
N ILE A 55 13.12 -10.49 6.86
CA ILE A 55 12.42 -9.31 6.32
C ILE A 55 13.19 -8.01 6.63
N VAL A 56 13.64 -7.85 7.89
CA VAL A 56 14.38 -6.66 8.33
C VAL A 56 15.77 -6.54 7.70
N LYS A 57 16.43 -7.68 7.42
CA LYS A 57 17.78 -7.71 6.85
C LYS A 57 17.81 -7.58 5.33
N GLU A 58 16.79 -8.09 4.66
CA GLU A 58 16.77 -8.20 3.21
C GLU A 58 15.78 -7.19 2.63
N ASP A 59 14.49 -7.47 2.75
CA ASP A 59 13.45 -6.72 2.04
C ASP A 59 13.35 -5.26 2.51
N TYR A 60 13.47 -5.00 3.82
CA TYR A 60 13.45 -3.63 4.34
C TYR A 60 14.73 -2.87 3.97
N VAL A 61 15.89 -3.53 3.87
CA VAL A 61 17.12 -2.90 3.38
C VAL A 61 16.99 -2.56 1.90
N GLN A 62 16.41 -3.45 1.09
CA GLN A 62 16.14 -3.17 -0.31
C GLN A 62 15.20 -1.97 -0.46
N LEU A 63 14.13 -1.89 0.34
CA LEU A 63 13.23 -0.74 0.35
C LEU A 63 13.96 0.58 0.64
N LEU A 64 14.83 0.60 1.65
CA LEU A 64 15.63 1.80 1.98
C LEU A 64 16.61 2.18 0.86
N LYS A 65 17.17 1.19 0.14
CA LYS A 65 18.03 1.44 -1.02
C LYS A 65 17.26 2.08 -2.17
N LEU A 66 16.03 1.63 -2.45
CA LEU A 66 15.17 2.23 -3.48
C LEU A 66 14.79 3.68 -3.17
N ASP A 67 14.68 4.05 -1.89
CA ASP A 67 14.47 5.44 -1.48
C ASP A 67 15.69 6.33 -1.75
N SER A 68 16.88 5.75 -1.93
CA SER A 68 18.14 6.46 -2.17
C SER A 68 18.60 6.45 -3.63
N SER A 69 18.03 5.59 -4.49
CA SER A 69 18.40 5.46 -5.90
C SER A 69 17.55 6.35 -6.82
N LYS A 70 18.18 6.98 -7.83
CA LYS A 70 17.45 7.74 -8.87
C LYS A 70 16.66 6.86 -9.84
N GLU A 71 17.06 5.59 -10.03
CA GLU A 71 16.37 4.61 -10.88
C GLU A 71 16.25 3.27 -10.14
N PRO A 72 15.05 2.90 -9.65
CA PRO A 72 14.85 1.62 -8.97
C PRO A 72 14.78 0.46 -9.97
N LEU A 73 15.63 -0.58 -9.79
CA LEU A 73 15.58 -1.84 -10.58
C LEU A 73 14.32 -2.68 -10.31
N VAL A 74 13.66 -2.46 -9.16
CA VAL A 74 12.43 -3.14 -8.73
C VAL A 74 11.48 -2.08 -8.21
N ASP A 75 10.21 -2.13 -8.62
CA ASP A 75 9.21 -1.19 -8.12
C ASP A 75 8.95 -1.38 -6.61
N LYS A 76 8.87 -0.27 -5.87
CA LYS A 76 8.69 -0.26 -4.41
C LYS A 76 7.45 -1.03 -3.99
N SER A 77 6.38 -0.97 -4.78
CA SER A 77 5.16 -1.72 -4.49
C SER A 77 5.36 -3.23 -4.40
N THR A 78 6.25 -3.76 -5.23
CA THR A 78 6.54 -5.19 -5.29
C THR A 78 7.22 -5.65 -4.00
N ILE A 79 8.16 -4.84 -3.49
CA ILE A 79 8.82 -5.11 -2.21
C ILE A 79 7.84 -5.00 -1.05
N PHE A 80 7.00 -3.95 -1.01
CA PHE A 80 5.96 -3.83 0.02
C PHE A 80 5.03 -5.04 0.06
N ARG A 81 4.56 -5.50 -1.11
CA ARG A 81 3.71 -6.70 -1.22
C ARG A 81 4.44 -7.96 -0.74
N LYS A 82 5.72 -8.11 -1.08
CA LYS A 82 6.54 -9.25 -0.63
C LYS A 82 6.69 -9.26 0.89
N ILE A 83 7.06 -8.13 1.50
CA ILE A 83 7.17 -7.97 2.95
C ILE A 83 5.85 -8.35 3.62
N ARG A 84 4.75 -7.79 3.12
CA ARG A 84 3.42 -8.02 3.68
C ARG A 84 3.02 -9.50 3.64
N ASN A 85 3.13 -10.13 2.48
CA ASN A 85 2.76 -11.54 2.32
C ASN A 85 3.59 -12.44 3.24
N ALA A 86 4.89 -12.14 3.40
CA ALA A 86 5.76 -12.85 4.32
C ALA A 86 5.33 -12.63 5.78
N MET A 87 5.06 -11.40 6.21
CA MET A 87 4.58 -11.10 7.57
C MET A 87 3.25 -11.79 7.89
N TYR A 88 2.29 -11.75 6.97
CA TYR A 88 0.99 -12.41 7.12
C TYR A 88 1.15 -13.93 7.27
N GLN A 89 1.95 -14.55 6.40
CA GLN A 89 2.18 -16.00 6.47
C GLN A 89 2.89 -16.40 7.75
N LEU A 90 3.92 -15.64 8.17
CA LEU A 90 4.62 -15.89 9.43
C LEU A 90 3.68 -15.83 10.63
N ARG A 91 2.78 -14.84 10.68
CA ARG A 91 1.80 -14.72 11.75
C ARG A 91 0.82 -15.89 11.74
N LYS A 92 0.24 -16.20 10.58
CA LYS A 92 -0.69 -17.33 10.43
C LYS A 92 -0.08 -18.67 10.85
N ASP A 93 1.19 -18.90 10.48
CA ASP A 93 1.92 -20.11 10.87
C ASP A 93 2.15 -20.14 12.39
N TYR A 94 2.49 -19.01 12.99
CA TYR A 94 2.71 -18.91 14.43
C TYR A 94 1.40 -19.06 15.22
N ASP A 95 0.31 -18.41 14.83
CA ASP A 95 -1.00 -18.53 15.47
C ASP A 95 -1.48 -19.99 15.45
N ARG A 96 -1.26 -20.70 14.33
CA ARG A 96 -1.53 -22.14 14.25
C ARG A 96 -0.67 -22.94 15.24
N ALA A 97 0.60 -22.58 15.40
CA ALA A 97 1.48 -23.23 16.37
C ALA A 97 1.00 -23.01 17.82
N VAL A 98 0.49 -21.82 18.13
CA VAL A 98 -0.11 -21.51 19.45
C VAL A 98 -1.34 -22.38 19.68
N VAL A 99 -2.28 -22.45 18.72
CA VAL A 99 -3.47 -23.31 18.82
C VAL A 99 -3.08 -24.79 18.98
N ASN A 100 -2.13 -25.29 18.19
CA ASN A 100 -1.65 -26.66 18.28
C ASN A 100 -0.99 -26.97 19.63
N TYR A 101 -0.22 -26.02 20.18
CA TYR A 101 0.34 -26.15 21.52
C TYR A 101 -0.77 -26.27 22.57
N GLY A 102 -1.80 -25.40 22.49
CA GLY A 102 -2.94 -25.47 23.40
C GLY A 102 -3.65 -26.83 23.34
N LEU A 103 -3.97 -27.31 22.14
CA LEU A 103 -4.61 -28.61 21.94
C LEU A 103 -3.77 -29.78 22.47
N ARG A 104 -2.46 -29.80 22.21
CA ARG A 104 -1.57 -30.90 22.65
C ARG A 104 -1.46 -31.01 24.16
N HIS A 105 -1.55 -29.90 24.87
CA HIS A 105 -1.40 -29.84 26.33
C HIS A 105 -2.73 -29.63 27.06
N ASN A 106 -3.86 -29.82 26.37
CA ASN A 106 -5.21 -29.59 26.91
C ASN A 106 -5.39 -28.23 27.59
N LEU A 107 -4.76 -27.19 27.03
CA LEU A 107 -4.86 -25.82 27.51
C LEU A 107 -6.00 -25.12 26.78
N ILE A 108 -6.84 -24.43 27.54
CA ILE A 108 -7.80 -23.46 27.00
C ILE A 108 -7.04 -22.15 26.85
N ILE A 109 -6.83 -21.70 25.61
CA ILE A 109 -6.23 -20.40 25.34
C ILE A 109 -7.31 -19.36 25.56
N SER A 110 -7.31 -18.73 26.74
CA SER A 110 -8.14 -17.54 26.99
C SER A 110 -7.63 -16.36 26.17
N GLU A 111 -8.48 -15.36 25.96
CA GLU A 111 -8.03 -14.08 25.40
C GLU A 111 -6.86 -13.53 26.21
N ASN A 112 -5.93 -12.90 25.51
CA ASN A 112 -4.73 -12.35 26.12
C ASN A 112 -5.12 -11.10 26.93
N ASP A 113 -4.98 -11.17 28.25
CA ASP A 113 -5.26 -10.08 29.20
C ASP A 113 -4.09 -9.10 29.34
N ASN A 114 -2.96 -9.39 28.69
CA ASN A 114 -1.81 -8.52 28.70
C ASN A 114 -2.08 -7.27 27.85
N GLU A 115 -2.11 -6.11 28.51
CA GLU A 115 -2.36 -4.80 27.87
C GLU A 115 -1.41 -4.54 26.69
N LEU A 116 -0.12 -4.84 26.83
CA LEU A 116 0.85 -4.67 25.75
C LEU A 116 0.52 -5.57 24.54
N ALA A 117 0.15 -6.83 24.78
CA ALA A 117 -0.24 -7.74 23.71
C ALA A 117 -1.53 -7.29 23.01
N GLN A 118 -2.51 -6.77 23.75
CA GLN A 118 -3.73 -6.19 23.19
C GLN A 118 -3.41 -4.94 22.33
N LYS A 119 -2.59 -4.02 22.84
CA LYS A 119 -2.13 -2.83 22.09
C LYS A 119 -1.37 -3.22 20.82
N MET A 120 -0.53 -4.25 20.89
CA MET A 120 0.18 -4.78 19.72
C MET A 120 -0.79 -5.38 18.69
N ALA A 121 -1.77 -6.17 19.12
CA ALA A 121 -2.77 -6.75 18.23
C ALA A 121 -3.62 -5.67 17.54
N ALA A 122 -4.04 -4.64 18.28
CA ALA A 122 -4.76 -3.49 17.73
C ALA A 122 -3.91 -2.69 16.73
N THR A 123 -2.65 -2.39 17.08
CA THR A 123 -1.69 -1.70 16.19
C THR A 123 -1.52 -2.46 14.88
N ILE A 124 -1.34 -3.77 14.99
CA ILE A 124 -1.23 -4.68 13.86
C ILE A 124 -2.45 -4.58 12.95
N LYS A 125 -3.66 -4.64 13.53
CA LYS A 125 -4.93 -4.59 12.80
C LYS A 125 -5.08 -3.28 12.02
N ILE A 126 -4.75 -2.16 12.66
CA ILE A 126 -4.75 -0.82 12.04
C ILE A 126 -3.80 -0.79 10.84
N TYR A 127 -2.56 -1.25 11.00
CA TYR A 127 -1.58 -1.23 9.91
C TYR A 127 -1.94 -2.21 8.79
N ASP A 128 -2.46 -3.39 9.11
CA ASP A 128 -2.89 -4.36 8.11
C ASP A 128 -3.97 -3.76 7.22
N TYR A 129 -5.02 -3.17 7.81
CA TYR A 129 -6.09 -2.50 7.07
C TYR A 129 -5.61 -1.28 6.28
N TYR A 130 -4.84 -0.38 6.90
CA TYR A 130 -4.22 0.76 6.21
C TYR A 130 -3.43 0.33 4.97
N ASN A 131 -2.66 -0.76 5.10
CA ASN A 131 -1.87 -1.27 4.00
C ASN A 131 -2.75 -1.86 2.88
N GLU A 132 -3.91 -2.47 3.17
CA GLU A 132 -4.79 -3.03 2.11
C GLU A 132 -5.40 -1.93 1.30
N MET A 133 -5.90 -0.90 1.98
CA MET A 133 -6.43 0.29 1.34
C MET A 133 -5.38 0.99 0.48
N ASN A 134 -4.12 1.06 0.94
CA ASN A 134 -3.01 1.58 0.12
C ASN A 134 -2.73 0.75 -1.13
N MET A 135 -2.86 -0.57 -1.07
CA MET A 135 -2.67 -1.43 -2.26
C MET A 135 -3.75 -1.16 -3.30
N LEU A 136 -5.00 -0.95 -2.88
CA LEU A 136 -6.11 -0.59 -3.78
C LEU A 136 -5.84 0.76 -4.47
N VAL A 137 -5.40 1.76 -3.71
CA VAL A 137 -5.04 3.08 -4.24
C VAL A 137 -3.85 3.00 -5.21
N LEU A 138 -2.83 2.22 -4.86
CA LEU A 138 -1.65 2.02 -5.71
C LEU A 138 -2.01 1.37 -7.05
N GLN A 139 -2.91 0.39 -7.07
CA GLN A 139 -3.38 -0.23 -8.31
C GLN A 139 -4.06 0.80 -9.23
N ILE A 140 -4.88 1.69 -8.67
CA ILE A 140 -5.49 2.80 -9.42
C ILE A 140 -4.42 3.74 -9.97
N LYS A 141 -3.42 4.11 -9.15
CA LYS A 141 -2.30 4.97 -9.59
C LYS A 141 -1.50 4.34 -10.73
N ASN A 142 -1.27 3.02 -10.68
CA ASN A 142 -0.56 2.30 -11.73
C ASN A 142 -1.37 2.25 -13.03
N ALA A 143 -2.67 1.94 -12.95
CA ALA A 143 -3.57 1.97 -14.10
C ALA A 143 -3.67 3.39 -14.72
N GLU A 144 -3.73 4.42 -13.87
CA GLU A 144 -3.71 5.82 -14.31
C GLU A 144 -2.37 6.17 -14.97
N ALA A 145 -1.24 5.79 -14.39
CA ALA A 145 0.07 6.02 -14.99
C ALA A 145 0.18 5.35 -16.37
N TYR A 146 -0.33 4.13 -16.51
CA TYR A 146 -0.38 3.41 -17.78
C TYR A 146 -1.28 4.11 -18.82
N LEU A 147 -2.42 4.67 -18.41
CA LEU A 147 -3.27 5.51 -19.29
C LEU A 147 -2.49 6.70 -19.88
N TRP A 148 -1.70 7.38 -19.05
CA TRP A 148 -0.96 8.59 -19.45
C TRP A 148 0.36 8.32 -20.18
N GLN A 149 0.89 7.10 -20.12
CA GLN A 149 2.16 6.74 -20.72
C GLN A 149 2.11 6.89 -22.24
N ASP A 150 3.00 7.72 -22.78
CA ASP A 150 3.16 7.97 -24.22
C ASP A 150 1.85 8.36 -24.91
N ILE A 151 0.97 9.06 -24.20
CA ILE A 151 -0.41 9.31 -24.63
C ILE A 151 -0.55 9.92 -26.03
N SER A 152 0.38 10.77 -26.46
CA SER A 152 0.37 11.40 -27.78
C SER A 152 0.72 10.44 -28.92
N GLN A 153 1.25 9.26 -28.60
CA GLN A 153 1.63 8.21 -29.57
C GLN A 153 0.59 7.09 -29.64
N LEU A 154 -0.48 7.17 -28.83
CA LEU A 154 -1.52 6.14 -28.81
C LEU A 154 -2.48 6.29 -29.99
N THR A 155 -2.93 5.16 -30.51
CA THR A 155 -4.15 5.13 -31.32
C THR A 155 -5.38 5.41 -30.45
N PRO A 156 -6.49 5.92 -31.02
CA PRO A 156 -7.74 6.11 -30.27
C PRO A 156 -8.22 4.83 -29.58
N GLN A 157 -8.06 3.67 -30.24
CA GLN A 157 -8.44 2.37 -29.69
C GLN A 157 -7.56 2.00 -28.49
N GLN A 158 -6.24 2.17 -28.57
CA GLN A 158 -5.35 1.92 -27.43
C GLN A 158 -5.70 2.81 -26.24
N PHE A 159 -5.96 4.09 -26.47
CA PHE A 159 -6.38 5.01 -25.41
C PHE A 159 -7.69 4.56 -24.74
N ASN A 160 -8.71 4.22 -25.54
CA ASN A 160 -9.99 3.74 -25.02
C ASN A 160 -9.85 2.43 -24.22
N ASN A 161 -9.02 1.49 -24.69
CA ASN A 161 -8.77 0.24 -23.96
C ASN A 161 -8.15 0.50 -22.58
N ARG A 162 -7.14 1.39 -22.51
CA ARG A 162 -6.53 1.79 -21.23
C ARG A 162 -7.50 2.52 -20.31
N LEU A 163 -8.40 3.32 -20.87
CA LEU A 163 -9.44 4.02 -20.11
C LEU A 163 -10.45 3.04 -19.49
N ILE A 164 -10.84 2.00 -20.23
CA ILE A 164 -11.69 0.92 -19.75
C ILE A 164 -10.98 0.14 -18.63
N GLU A 165 -9.69 -0.17 -18.79
CA GLU A 165 -8.90 -0.84 -17.76
C GLU A 165 -8.84 -0.04 -16.45
N LEU A 166 -8.59 1.28 -16.54
CA LEU A 166 -8.65 2.17 -15.38
C LEU A 166 -10.03 2.14 -14.72
N LYS A 167 -11.11 2.26 -15.50
CA LYS A 167 -12.48 2.22 -14.98
C LYS A 167 -12.77 0.91 -14.24
N ASN A 168 -12.42 -0.23 -14.83
CA ASN A 168 -12.60 -1.54 -14.23
C ASN A 168 -11.78 -1.70 -12.94
N THR A 169 -10.55 -1.19 -12.94
CA THR A 169 -9.67 -1.22 -11.75
C THR A 169 -10.29 -0.44 -10.60
N ILE A 170 -10.84 0.75 -10.87
CA ILE A 170 -11.53 1.56 -9.87
C ILE A 170 -12.76 0.84 -9.33
N GLU A 171 -13.60 0.27 -10.20
CA GLU A 171 -14.82 -0.43 -9.80
C GLU A 171 -14.54 -1.64 -8.91
N VAL A 172 -13.62 -2.52 -9.34
CA VAL A 172 -13.19 -3.68 -8.56
C VAL A 172 -12.61 -3.26 -7.22
N ASN A 173 -11.80 -2.20 -7.20
CA ASN A 173 -11.16 -1.75 -5.97
C ASN A 173 -12.13 -1.02 -5.04
N ASN A 174 -13.16 -0.36 -5.56
CA ASN A 174 -14.23 0.22 -4.73
C ASN A 174 -14.99 -0.87 -3.99
N ASN A 175 -15.37 -1.96 -4.67
CA ASN A 175 -16.07 -3.07 -4.03
C ASN A 175 -15.20 -3.71 -2.93
N LYS A 176 -13.91 -3.95 -3.21
CA LYS A 176 -12.96 -4.45 -2.20
C LYS A 176 -12.79 -3.49 -1.03
N ALA A 177 -12.71 -2.18 -1.27
CA ALA A 177 -12.60 -1.19 -0.20
C ALA A 177 -13.82 -1.25 0.74
N ILE A 178 -15.02 -1.40 0.18
CA ILE A 178 -16.26 -1.57 0.93
C ILE A 178 -16.21 -2.86 1.76
N GLU A 179 -15.92 -4.01 1.13
CA GLU A 179 -15.81 -5.30 1.83
C GLU A 179 -14.81 -5.26 2.99
N LEU A 180 -13.63 -4.68 2.77
CA LEU A 180 -12.61 -4.53 3.81
C LEU A 180 -13.11 -3.66 4.97
N SER A 181 -13.80 -2.57 4.64
CA SER A 181 -14.34 -1.62 5.61
C SER A 181 -15.49 -2.18 6.43
N GLU A 182 -16.31 -3.04 5.84
CA GLU A 182 -17.43 -3.73 6.53
C GLU A 182 -16.94 -4.88 7.42
N SER A 183 -15.80 -5.49 7.08
CA SER A 183 -15.23 -6.63 7.80
C SER A 183 -14.43 -6.27 9.06
N ILE A 184 -14.21 -4.98 9.33
CA ILE A 184 -13.32 -4.51 10.38
C ILE A 184 -14.07 -3.80 11.52
N ASP A 185 -13.55 -3.94 12.74
CA ASP A 185 -14.09 -3.42 13.99
C ASP A 185 -13.33 -2.18 14.50
N ILE A 186 -12.57 -1.52 13.63
CA ILE A 186 -11.90 -0.23 13.91
C ILE A 186 -12.51 0.86 13.03
N ALA A 187 -12.21 2.12 13.33
CA ALA A 187 -12.60 3.22 12.45
C ALA A 187 -12.14 2.94 11.00
N SER A 188 -13.03 3.16 10.04
CA SER A 188 -12.79 2.82 8.64
C SER A 188 -12.09 3.95 7.87
N LEU A 189 -11.28 3.57 6.87
CA LEU A 189 -10.68 4.46 5.86
C LEU A 189 -11.59 4.68 4.65
N GLN A 190 -12.80 4.12 4.63
CA GLN A 190 -13.70 4.18 3.48
C GLN A 190 -14.00 5.62 3.04
N SER A 191 -14.21 6.55 3.97
CA SER A 191 -14.48 7.95 3.64
C SER A 191 -13.29 8.59 2.92
N VAL A 192 -12.07 8.38 3.43
CA VAL A 192 -10.82 8.86 2.84
C VAL A 192 -10.61 8.25 1.44
N TYR A 193 -10.91 6.97 1.30
CA TYR A 193 -10.84 6.27 0.02
C TYR A 193 -11.86 6.82 -0.98
N ASN A 194 -13.10 7.05 -0.56
CA ASN A 194 -14.14 7.69 -1.38
C ASN A 194 -13.71 9.09 -1.82
N ASP A 195 -13.09 9.88 -0.94
CA ASP A 195 -12.58 11.21 -1.28
C ASP A 195 -11.45 11.17 -2.30
N PHE A 196 -10.57 10.17 -2.21
CA PHE A 196 -9.58 9.89 -3.26
C PHE A 196 -10.24 9.51 -4.59
N THR A 197 -11.23 8.61 -4.57
CA THR A 197 -11.84 8.08 -5.81
C THR A 197 -12.84 9.03 -6.45
N LYS A 198 -13.36 10.05 -5.74
CA LYS A 198 -14.19 11.13 -6.31
C LYS A 198 -13.57 11.80 -7.54
N LEU A 199 -12.23 11.84 -7.62
CA LEU A 199 -11.53 12.32 -8.80
C LEU A 199 -11.94 11.56 -10.07
N TYR A 200 -12.14 10.25 -9.96
CA TYR A 200 -12.45 9.37 -11.09
C TYR A 200 -13.95 9.20 -11.31
N SER A 201 -14.74 10.19 -10.89
CA SER A 201 -16.18 10.27 -11.15
C SER A 201 -16.48 10.52 -12.63
N HIS A 202 -17.77 10.66 -12.98
CA HIS A 202 -18.22 10.93 -14.35
C HIS A 202 -17.43 12.06 -15.04
N THR A 203 -17.15 13.15 -14.32
CA THR A 203 -16.39 14.30 -14.82
C THR A 203 -14.99 13.93 -15.30
N PHE A 204 -14.34 12.93 -14.71
CA PHE A 204 -13.04 12.43 -15.18
C PHE A 204 -13.13 11.95 -16.62
N PHE A 205 -14.11 11.09 -16.89
CA PHE A 205 -14.28 10.47 -18.20
C PHE A 205 -14.74 11.48 -19.24
N GLU A 206 -15.60 12.44 -18.88
CA GLU A 206 -15.94 13.57 -19.78
C GLU A 206 -14.70 14.36 -20.21
N LYS A 207 -13.77 14.62 -19.27
CA LYS A 207 -12.53 15.35 -19.54
C LYS A 207 -11.52 14.57 -20.40
N THR A 208 -11.74 13.28 -20.65
CA THR A 208 -10.97 12.50 -21.64
C THR A 208 -11.43 12.70 -23.08
N SER A 209 -12.63 13.21 -23.32
CA SER A 209 -13.17 13.37 -24.68
C SER A 209 -12.26 14.17 -25.63
N PRO A 210 -11.70 15.34 -25.22
CA PRO A 210 -10.76 16.09 -26.07
C PRO A 210 -9.50 15.29 -26.47
N ILE A 211 -9.11 14.31 -25.66
CA ILE A 211 -7.97 13.44 -25.97
C ILE A 211 -8.32 12.50 -27.10
N THR A 212 -9.47 11.82 -27.02
CA THR A 212 -9.93 10.92 -28.09
C THR A 212 -10.11 11.68 -29.42
N VAL A 213 -10.65 12.91 -29.37
CA VAL A 213 -10.79 13.77 -30.56
C VAL A 213 -9.42 14.08 -31.18
N TYR A 214 -8.44 14.49 -30.36
CA TYR A 214 -7.09 14.78 -30.83
C TYR A 214 -6.42 13.55 -31.46
N LEU A 215 -6.45 12.39 -30.78
CA LEU A 215 -5.85 11.15 -31.28
C LEU A 215 -6.50 10.67 -32.59
N THR A 216 -7.82 10.87 -32.73
CA THR A 216 -8.54 10.50 -33.96
C THR A 216 -8.13 11.38 -35.14
N ALA A 217 -8.01 12.68 -34.93
CA ALA A 217 -7.54 13.60 -35.96
C ALA A 217 -6.08 13.30 -36.36
N ALA A 218 -5.21 13.03 -35.37
CA ALA A 218 -3.83 12.66 -35.61
C ALA A 218 -3.71 11.36 -36.43
N ALA A 219 -4.48 10.33 -36.09
CA ALA A 219 -4.50 9.06 -36.83
C ALA A 219 -4.96 9.21 -38.29
N ASN A 220 -5.91 10.11 -38.54
CA ASN A 220 -6.46 10.37 -39.87
C ASN A 220 -5.64 11.38 -40.69
N ASN A 221 -4.54 11.92 -40.14
CA ASN A 221 -3.82 13.06 -40.71
C ASN A 221 -4.71 14.28 -41.00
N ASP A 222 -5.82 14.44 -40.25
CA ASP A 222 -6.75 15.56 -40.40
C ASP A 222 -6.14 16.82 -39.77
N ARG A 223 -5.68 17.73 -40.63
CA ARG A 223 -5.06 19.00 -40.24
C ARG A 223 -6.06 20.13 -40.04
N THR A 224 -7.34 19.89 -40.32
CA THR A 224 -8.40 20.89 -40.10
C THR A 224 -8.49 21.16 -38.60
N ASP A 225 -8.30 22.41 -38.20
CA ASP A 225 -8.38 22.86 -36.79
C ASP A 225 -7.42 22.16 -35.82
N ILE A 226 -6.25 21.74 -36.30
CA ILE A 226 -5.25 21.06 -35.46
C ILE A 226 -4.82 21.89 -34.23
N LEU A 227 -4.79 23.21 -34.35
CA LEU A 227 -4.49 24.13 -33.24
C LEU A 227 -5.54 24.04 -32.14
N GLN A 228 -6.83 24.15 -32.50
CA GLN A 228 -7.93 24.06 -31.52
C GLN A 228 -7.98 22.69 -30.84
N LYS A 229 -7.80 21.61 -31.60
CA LYS A 229 -7.74 20.24 -31.06
C LYS A 229 -6.55 20.06 -30.10
N THR A 230 -5.39 20.64 -30.43
CA THR A 230 -4.19 20.62 -29.58
C THR A 230 -4.40 21.42 -28.29
N ASP A 231 -5.04 22.59 -28.36
CA ASP A 231 -5.35 23.40 -27.18
C ASP A 231 -6.30 22.68 -26.24
N ALA A 232 -7.38 22.09 -26.77
CA ALA A 232 -8.33 21.31 -25.97
C ALA A 232 -7.66 20.09 -25.31
N PHE A 233 -6.79 19.38 -26.04
CA PHE A 233 -5.98 18.28 -25.50
C PHE A 233 -5.07 18.75 -24.34
N ASN A 234 -4.38 19.88 -24.51
CA ASN A 234 -3.49 20.43 -23.48
C ASN A 234 -4.27 20.91 -22.24
N GLN A 235 -5.45 21.51 -22.43
CA GLN A 235 -6.34 21.88 -21.33
C GLN A 235 -6.81 20.65 -20.54
N SER A 236 -7.23 19.58 -21.22
CA SER A 236 -7.57 18.31 -20.57
C SER A 236 -6.38 17.76 -19.76
N LYS A 237 -5.18 17.66 -20.35
CA LYS A 237 -3.97 17.21 -19.63
C LYS A 237 -3.67 18.05 -18.40
N THR A 238 -3.80 19.37 -18.51
CA THR A 238 -3.58 20.28 -17.39
C THR A 238 -4.59 20.03 -16.26
N TRP A 239 -5.86 19.85 -16.61
CA TRP A 239 -6.91 19.52 -15.66
C TRP A 239 -6.60 18.21 -14.91
N PHE A 240 -6.20 17.14 -15.60
CA PHE A 240 -5.82 15.87 -14.96
C PHE A 240 -4.62 16.03 -14.03
N ASN A 241 -3.58 16.76 -14.44
CA ASN A 241 -2.40 17.00 -13.60
C ASN A 241 -2.74 17.70 -12.29
N ILE A 242 -3.60 18.73 -12.33
CA ILE A 242 -4.04 19.46 -11.14
C ILE A 242 -4.84 18.55 -10.21
N ASN A 243 -5.84 17.85 -10.76
CA ASN A 243 -6.75 17.08 -9.95
C ASN A 243 -6.13 15.78 -9.40
N ARG A 244 -5.24 15.12 -10.17
CA ARG A 244 -4.40 14.01 -9.68
C ARG A 244 -3.56 14.42 -8.48
N LYS A 245 -2.88 15.56 -8.57
CA LYS A 245 -2.08 16.10 -7.45
C LYS A 245 -2.96 16.33 -6.22
N LYS A 246 -4.17 16.87 -6.41
CA LYS A 246 -5.14 17.06 -5.32
C LYS A 246 -5.54 15.72 -4.68
N ALA A 247 -5.98 14.73 -5.46
CA ALA A 247 -6.39 13.43 -4.93
C ALA A 247 -5.26 12.71 -4.18
N TYR A 248 -4.03 12.76 -4.69
CA TYR A 248 -2.88 12.13 -4.04
C TYR A 248 -2.52 12.83 -2.73
N THR A 249 -2.71 14.16 -2.67
CA THR A 249 -2.49 14.94 -1.45
C THR A 249 -3.54 14.62 -0.39
N ILE A 250 -4.82 14.54 -0.77
CA ILE A 250 -5.94 14.13 0.11
C ILE A 250 -5.63 12.76 0.72
N TRP A 251 -5.36 11.76 -0.13
CA TRP A 251 -5.02 10.42 0.34
C TRP A 251 -3.85 10.42 1.32
N SER A 252 -2.74 11.10 0.98
CA SER A 252 -1.55 11.13 1.82
C SER A 252 -1.80 11.81 3.16
N TYR A 253 -2.54 12.92 3.17
CA TYR A 253 -2.78 13.70 4.38
C TYR A 253 -3.79 13.01 5.29
N ASP A 254 -4.94 12.61 4.77
CA ASP A 254 -6.04 12.07 5.57
C ASP A 254 -5.72 10.68 6.11
N THR A 255 -5.02 9.84 5.35
CA THR A 255 -4.54 8.55 5.89
C THR A 255 -3.48 8.71 6.97
N SER A 256 -2.70 9.80 6.94
CA SER A 256 -1.78 10.12 8.03
C SER A 256 -2.53 10.55 9.30
N GLN A 257 -3.60 11.33 9.15
CA GLN A 257 -4.47 11.70 10.27
C GLN A 257 -5.18 10.49 10.86
N TYR A 258 -5.69 9.61 10.00
CA TYR A 258 -6.29 8.33 10.39
C TYR A 258 -5.36 7.51 11.29
N LEU A 259 -4.12 7.28 10.85
CA LEU A 259 -3.13 6.55 11.64
C LEU A 259 -2.83 7.26 12.95
N LYS A 260 -2.68 8.59 12.94
CA LYS A 260 -2.39 9.37 14.14
C LYS A 260 -3.49 9.22 15.19
N ILE A 261 -4.75 9.32 14.79
CA ILE A 261 -5.91 9.21 15.69
C ILE A 261 -5.94 7.81 16.32
N LEU A 262 -5.97 6.76 15.50
CA LEU A 262 -6.12 5.40 16.00
C LEU A 262 -4.92 4.94 16.84
N LEU A 263 -3.70 5.35 16.50
CA LEU A 263 -2.53 4.99 17.30
C LEU A 263 -2.50 5.75 18.63
N SER A 264 -3.02 6.99 18.68
CA SER A 264 -3.10 7.75 19.94
C SER A 264 -4.13 7.19 20.92
N GLU A 265 -5.13 6.46 20.43
CA GLU A 265 -6.10 5.75 21.28
C GLU A 265 -5.50 4.50 21.95
N LEU A 266 -4.31 4.07 21.52
CA LEU A 266 -3.58 2.93 22.08
C LEU A 266 -2.47 3.33 23.07
N GLU A 267 -2.20 4.63 23.24
CA GLU A 267 -1.21 5.13 24.21
C GLU A 267 -1.82 5.20 25.60
#